data_AF-A0A7Y4RDC1-F1
#
_entry.id   AF-A0A7Y4RDC1-F1
#
_cell.length_a   1.000
_cell.length_b   1.000
_cell.length_c   1.000
_cell.angle_alpha   90.00
_cell.angle_beta   90.00
_cell.angle_gamma   90.00
#
_symmetry.space_group_name_H-M   'P 1'
#
loop_
_entity.id
_entity.type
_entity.pdbx_description
1 polymer ?
#
loop_
_entity_poly.entity_id
_entity_poly.type
_entity_poly.pdbx_seq_one_letter_code
_entity_poly.pdbx_strand_id
1 'polypeptide(L)'
;MLDRSHYTALYAAYAVAMAGALIAGKIRRRSWPASVSPTFARPWRELGYAMFAAICVIGVGQLYQAGIRLTIRGGLAPIFESINQLLIFSPMIVLLILRRHSPATAWLPLRNVGAHVVTGILLAAVAVLVFTVVRSGTAGWPVVVGRLVHPKNVDILVQVFLEDFSIAVILVRVGAALRRPMLAALLVAALFAAGHIPAMLSGGATAGELARLLLDFGLGAFVLLTVQRTGSIWWLVWIHYAMDMMQFDRIVGPAATSSAG
;
A
#
# COMPACT_ATOMS: atom_id res chain seq x y z
N MET A 1 -22.05 -6.03 -9.20
CA MET A 1 -22.37 -4.58 -9.30
C MET A 1 -21.23 -3.81 -8.63
N LEU A 2 -20.65 -2.78 -9.26
CA LEU A 2 -19.67 -1.93 -8.58
C LEU A 2 -20.35 -1.25 -7.38
N ASP A 3 -19.82 -1.42 -6.18
CA ASP A 3 -20.15 -0.53 -5.07
C ASP A 3 -19.53 0.84 -5.37
N ARG A 4 -20.21 1.63 -6.21
CA ARG A 4 -19.77 2.96 -6.63
C ARG A 4 -19.48 3.84 -5.40
N SER A 5 -20.26 3.68 -4.34
CA SER A 5 -20.11 4.44 -3.10
C SER A 5 -18.76 4.16 -2.42
N HIS A 6 -18.31 2.89 -2.40
CA HIS A 6 -17.02 2.49 -1.85
C HIS A 6 -15.86 3.13 -2.61
N TYR A 7 -15.82 2.98 -3.94
CA TYR A 7 -14.73 3.55 -4.74
C TYR A 7 -14.71 5.08 -4.65
N THR A 8 -15.86 5.75 -4.71
CA THR A 8 -15.92 7.21 -4.53
C THR A 8 -15.34 7.64 -3.18
N ALA A 9 -15.68 6.93 -2.09
CA ALA A 9 -15.14 7.21 -0.76
C ALA A 9 -13.63 6.97 -0.68
N LEU A 10 -13.13 5.88 -1.30
CA LEU A 10 -11.71 5.55 -1.35
C LEU A 10 -10.91 6.65 -2.05
N TYR A 11 -11.37 7.09 -3.23
CA TYR A 11 -10.75 8.18 -3.99
C TYR A 11 -10.75 9.49 -3.22
N ALA A 12 -11.87 9.85 -2.59
CA ALA A 12 -11.96 11.06 -1.78
C ALA A 12 -10.97 11.04 -0.61
N ALA A 13 -10.90 9.92 0.10
CA ALA A 13 -9.98 9.72 1.22
C ALA A 13 -8.51 9.84 0.80
N TYR A 14 -8.11 9.12 -0.27
CA TYR A 14 -6.77 9.23 -0.81
C TYR A 14 -6.46 10.64 -1.33
N ALA A 15 -7.38 11.29 -2.05
CA ALA A 15 -7.20 12.65 -2.55
C ALA A 15 -6.88 13.65 -1.42
N VAL A 16 -7.67 13.61 -0.34
CA VAL A 16 -7.44 14.45 0.84
C VAL A 16 -6.10 14.11 1.51
N ALA A 17 -5.79 12.83 1.68
CA ALA A 17 -4.55 12.41 2.32
C ALA A 17 -3.30 12.81 1.50
N MET A 18 -3.32 12.64 0.17
CA MET A 18 -2.23 13.03 -0.73
C MET A 18 -2.05 14.56 -0.73
N ALA A 19 -3.15 15.31 -0.81
CA ALA A 19 -3.09 16.77 -0.71
C ALA A 19 -2.49 17.22 0.63
N GLY A 20 -2.92 16.61 1.73
CA GLY A 20 -2.38 16.83 3.07
C GLY A 20 -0.89 16.51 3.17
N ALA A 21 -0.44 15.40 2.57
CA ALA A 21 0.98 15.04 2.52
C ALA A 21 1.82 16.07 1.75
N LEU A 22 1.32 16.55 0.60
CA LEU A 22 1.99 17.60 -0.18
C LEU A 22 2.06 18.93 0.58
N ILE A 23 0.98 19.32 1.27
CA ILE A 23 0.95 20.53 2.12
C ILE A 23 1.93 20.37 3.29
N ALA A 24 1.91 19.22 3.97
CA ALA A 24 2.84 18.89 5.05
C ALA A 24 4.30 18.99 4.62
N GLY A 25 4.64 18.44 3.45
CA GLY A 25 5.99 18.52 2.88
C GLY A 25 6.40 19.96 2.54
N LYS A 26 5.46 20.78 2.04
CA LYS A 26 5.70 22.21 1.76
C LYS A 26 5.93 23.03 3.03
N ILE A 27 5.18 22.78 4.10
CA ILE A 27 5.29 23.51 5.37
C ILE A 27 6.56 23.09 6.12
N ARG A 28 6.87 21.79 6.15
CA ARG A 28 7.95 21.21 6.96
C ARG A 28 9.20 20.89 6.14
N ARG A 29 9.58 21.73 5.18
CA ARG A 29 10.76 21.48 4.29
C ARG A 29 12.05 21.12 5.03
N ARG A 30 12.28 21.67 6.24
CA ARG A 30 13.47 21.37 7.05
C ARG A 30 13.44 19.96 7.63
N SER A 31 12.27 19.51 8.10
CA SER A 31 12.08 18.17 8.68
C SER A 31 11.82 17.11 7.61
N TRP A 32 11.38 17.55 6.43
CA TRP A 32 11.03 16.74 5.28
C TRP A 32 11.75 17.28 4.03
N PRO A 33 13.10 17.15 3.98
CA PRO A 33 13.84 17.58 2.79
C PRO A 33 13.38 16.76 1.60
N ALA A 34 13.34 17.40 0.42
CA ALA A 34 13.08 16.68 -0.82
C ALA A 34 14.10 15.55 -0.96
N SER A 35 13.62 14.33 -1.19
CA SER A 35 14.51 13.20 -1.40
C SER A 35 15.24 13.37 -2.72
N VAL A 36 16.57 13.32 -2.68
CA VAL A 36 17.36 13.20 -3.89
C VAL A 36 17.13 11.80 -4.43
N SER A 37 16.54 11.70 -5.63
CA SER A 37 16.33 10.42 -6.28
C SER A 37 17.65 9.64 -6.33
N PRO A 38 17.70 8.42 -5.75
CA PRO A 38 18.90 7.60 -5.77
C PRO A 38 19.38 7.37 -7.21
N THR A 39 20.68 7.47 -7.42
CA THR A 39 21.32 7.13 -8.69
C THR A 39 22.12 5.84 -8.55
N PHE A 40 22.23 5.10 -9.65
CA PHE A 40 22.98 3.85 -9.70
C PHE A 40 23.98 3.91 -10.86
N ALA A 41 25.15 3.30 -10.68
CA ALA A 41 26.16 3.24 -11.73
C ALA A 41 25.68 2.47 -12.98
N ARG A 42 24.81 1.46 -12.80
CA ARG A 42 24.23 0.64 -13.87
C ARG A 42 22.72 0.48 -13.66
N PRO A 43 21.90 1.51 -13.94
CA PRO A 43 20.51 1.55 -13.50
C PRO A 43 19.63 0.45 -14.15
N TRP A 44 19.89 0.11 -15.41
CA TRP A 44 19.19 -1.01 -16.09
C TRP A 44 19.47 -2.37 -15.45
N ARG A 45 20.69 -2.58 -14.95
CA ARG A 45 21.06 -3.81 -14.24
C ARG A 45 20.35 -3.90 -12.89
N GLU A 46 20.27 -2.78 -12.16
CA GLU A 46 19.50 -2.72 -10.91
C GLU A 46 18.01 -2.96 -11.14
N LEU A 47 17.44 -2.43 -12.22
CA LEU A 47 16.07 -2.73 -12.62
C LEU A 47 15.88 -4.23 -12.91
N GLY A 48 16.79 -4.85 -13.66
CA GLY A 48 16.75 -6.30 -13.91
C GLY A 48 16.72 -7.12 -12.61
N TYR A 49 17.54 -6.75 -11.62
CA TYR A 49 17.51 -7.40 -10.31
C TYR A 49 16.22 -7.15 -9.52
N ALA A 50 15.68 -5.93 -9.56
CA ALA A 50 14.40 -5.61 -8.91
C ALA A 50 13.24 -6.40 -9.53
N MET A 51 13.21 -6.54 -10.87
CA MET A 51 12.20 -7.34 -11.56
C MET A 51 12.33 -8.82 -11.24
N PHE A 52 13.55 -9.35 -11.18
CA PHE A 52 13.79 -10.73 -10.75
C PHE A 52 13.31 -10.96 -9.31
N ALA A 53 13.62 -10.04 -8.38
CA ALA A 53 13.13 -10.11 -7.01
C ALA A 53 11.59 -10.06 -6.95
N ALA A 54 10.94 -9.22 -7.76
CA ALA A 54 9.48 -9.16 -7.85
C ALA A 54 8.86 -10.49 -8.32
N ILE A 55 9.48 -11.13 -9.33
CA ILE A 55 9.06 -12.47 -9.79
C ILE A 55 9.21 -13.50 -8.65
N CYS A 56 10.31 -13.44 -7.89
CA CYS A 56 10.48 -14.30 -6.71
C CYS A 56 9.42 -14.04 -5.63
N VAL A 57 9.07 -12.78 -5.35
CA VAL A 57 7.98 -12.43 -4.40
C VAL A 57 6.67 -13.08 -4.85
N ILE A 58 6.32 -12.96 -6.13
CA ILE A 58 5.13 -13.61 -6.70
C ILE A 58 5.23 -15.13 -6.54
N GLY A 59 6.37 -15.73 -6.88
CA GLY A 59 6.59 -17.17 -6.76
C GLY A 59 6.39 -17.69 -5.33
N VAL A 60 6.99 -17.02 -4.33
CA VAL A 60 6.81 -17.38 -2.91
C VAL A 60 5.36 -17.15 -2.48
N GLY A 61 4.72 -16.08 -2.93
CA GLY A 61 3.29 -15.84 -2.71
C GLY A 61 2.40 -16.97 -3.27
N GLN A 62 2.72 -17.51 -4.44
CA GLN A 62 1.98 -18.66 -5.00
C GLN A 62 2.20 -19.94 -4.17
N LEU A 63 3.41 -20.19 -3.67
CA LEU A 63 3.67 -21.30 -2.74
C LEU A 63 2.85 -21.13 -1.44
N TYR A 64 2.78 -19.91 -0.92
CA TYR A 64 1.94 -19.58 0.24
C TYR A 64 0.46 -19.90 -0.03
N GLN A 65 -0.08 -19.49 -1.19
CA GLN A 65 -1.47 -19.77 -1.58
C GLN A 65 -1.73 -21.27 -1.80
N ALA A 66 -0.71 -22.02 -2.24
CA ALA A 66 -0.75 -23.48 -2.35
C ALA A 66 -0.67 -24.20 -0.98
N GLY A 67 -0.63 -23.46 0.13
CA GLY A 67 -0.60 -24.01 1.48
C GLY A 67 0.80 -24.24 2.05
N ILE A 68 1.87 -23.90 1.31
CA ILE A 68 3.25 -23.97 1.79
C ILE A 68 3.54 -22.70 2.59
N ARG A 69 3.11 -22.72 3.86
CA ARG A 69 3.23 -21.59 4.79
C ARG A 69 3.38 -22.08 6.22
N LEU A 70 3.87 -21.21 7.10
CA LEU A 70 3.89 -21.51 8.52
C LEU A 70 2.46 -21.43 9.05
N THR A 71 1.89 -22.58 9.45
CA THR A 71 0.53 -22.65 9.99
C THR A 71 0.54 -22.78 11.51
N ILE A 72 -0.09 -21.85 12.22
CA ILE A 72 -0.39 -21.98 13.64
C ILE A 72 -1.84 -21.59 13.92
N ARG A 73 -2.45 -22.21 14.93
CA ARG A 73 -3.80 -21.89 15.40
C ARG A 73 -3.75 -21.13 16.73
N GLY A 74 -4.82 -20.41 17.03
CA GLY A 74 -4.97 -19.70 18.31
C GLY A 74 -4.38 -18.29 18.31
N GLY A 75 -4.05 -17.79 19.51
CA GLY A 75 -3.67 -16.38 19.72
C GLY A 75 -2.39 -15.93 19.01
N LEU A 76 -1.53 -16.85 18.59
CA LEU A 76 -0.27 -16.55 17.88
C LEU A 76 -0.43 -16.48 16.36
N ALA A 77 -1.63 -16.76 15.81
CA ALA A 77 -1.86 -16.77 14.37
C ALA A 77 -1.44 -15.47 13.65
N PRO A 78 -1.74 -14.25 14.15
CA PRO A 78 -1.31 -13.03 13.47
C PRO A 78 0.21 -12.87 13.39
N ILE A 79 0.96 -13.32 14.40
CA ILE A 79 2.42 -13.22 14.41
C ILE A 79 3.01 -14.13 13.33
N PHE A 80 2.53 -15.36 13.23
CA PHE A 80 2.98 -16.30 12.20
C PHE A 80 2.60 -15.83 10.80
N GLU A 81 1.45 -15.18 10.67
CA GLU A 81 1.06 -14.56 9.40
C GLU A 81 2.00 -13.40 9.04
N SER A 82 2.35 -12.51 9.98
CA SER A 82 3.39 -11.51 9.76
C SER A 82 4.73 -12.11 9.32
N ILE A 83 5.14 -13.26 9.88
CA ILE A 83 6.35 -13.97 9.46
C ILE A 83 6.21 -14.50 8.03
N ASN A 84 5.06 -15.05 7.66
CA ASN A 84 4.81 -15.47 6.29
C ASN A 84 4.91 -14.29 5.30
N GLN A 85 4.38 -13.12 5.67
CA GLN A 85 4.52 -11.90 4.85
C GLN A 85 6.00 -11.50 4.69
N LEU A 86 6.79 -11.55 5.77
CA LEU A 86 8.24 -11.32 5.69
C LEU A 86 8.94 -12.31 4.75
N LEU A 87 8.55 -13.58 4.76
CA LEU A 87 9.11 -14.60 3.86
C LEU A 87 8.75 -14.32 2.40
N ILE A 88 7.50 -13.95 2.12
CA ILE A 88 7.02 -13.59 0.77
C ILE A 88 7.82 -12.41 0.21
N PHE A 89 8.01 -11.35 1.00
CA PHE A 89 8.71 -10.14 0.55
C PHE A 89 10.23 -10.16 0.78
N SER A 90 10.77 -11.24 1.35
CA SER A 90 12.22 -11.39 1.60
C SER A 90 13.11 -11.22 0.36
N PRO A 91 12.72 -11.60 -0.88
CA PRO A 91 13.56 -11.36 -2.06
C PRO A 91 13.92 -9.88 -2.28
N MET A 92 13.02 -8.95 -1.94
CA MET A 92 13.30 -7.50 -2.02
C MET A 92 14.29 -7.04 -0.95
N ILE A 93 14.17 -7.59 0.26
CA ILE A 93 15.10 -7.31 1.37
C ILE A 93 16.49 -7.86 1.03
N VAL A 94 16.55 -9.12 0.59
CA VAL A 94 17.78 -9.79 0.17
C VAL A 94 18.46 -9.03 -0.97
N LEU A 95 17.70 -8.52 -1.94
CA LEU A 95 18.23 -7.66 -3.01
C LEU A 95 19.01 -6.47 -2.42
N LEU A 96 18.41 -5.70 -1.51
CA LEU A 96 19.09 -4.54 -0.91
C LEU A 96 20.35 -4.95 -0.13
N ILE A 97 20.31 -6.07 0.60
CA ILE A 97 21.45 -6.61 1.35
C ILE A 97 22.59 -7.00 0.41
N LEU A 98 22.31 -7.79 -0.64
CA LEU A 98 23.30 -8.26 -1.61
C LEU A 98 23.93 -7.09 -2.39
N ARG A 99 23.15 -6.05 -2.70
CA ARG A 99 23.63 -4.83 -3.35
C ARG A 99 24.26 -3.83 -2.37
N ARG A 100 24.21 -4.11 -1.06
CA ARG A 100 24.65 -3.20 0.03
C ARG A 100 24.02 -1.81 -0.09
N HIS A 101 22.77 -1.76 -0.55
CA HIS A 101 22.03 -0.52 -0.71
C HIS A 101 21.36 -0.13 0.60
N SER A 102 21.37 1.16 0.93
CA SER A 102 20.67 1.66 2.11
C SER A 102 19.15 1.64 1.93
N PRO A 103 18.35 1.60 3.02
CA PRO A 103 16.89 1.74 2.96
C PRO A 103 16.42 3.04 2.31
N ALA A 104 17.25 4.08 2.33
CA ALA A 104 16.96 5.33 1.62
C ALA A 104 16.80 5.13 0.11
N THR A 105 17.41 4.08 -0.46
CA THR A 105 17.18 3.70 -1.86
C THR A 105 15.78 3.13 -2.12
N ALA A 106 14.99 2.87 -1.09
CA ALA A 106 13.58 2.48 -1.16
C ALA A 106 12.66 3.57 -0.59
N TRP A 107 13.13 4.84 -0.57
CA TRP A 107 12.43 5.96 0.07
C TRP A 107 12.00 5.71 1.52
N LEU A 108 12.84 4.99 2.27
CA LEU A 108 12.79 4.93 3.73
C LEU A 108 13.90 5.81 4.30
N PRO A 109 13.74 7.15 4.32
CA PRO A 109 14.73 8.01 4.97
C PRO A 109 14.79 7.65 6.45
N LEU A 110 16.00 7.54 6.99
CA LEU A 110 16.23 7.25 8.42
C LEU A 110 16.24 8.52 9.28
N ARG A 111 16.26 9.70 8.65
CA ARG A 111 16.20 10.99 9.33
C ARG A 111 14.74 11.39 9.54
N ASN A 112 14.41 11.86 10.76
CA ASN A 112 13.08 12.35 11.13
C ASN A 112 11.94 11.34 10.90
N VAL A 113 12.21 10.03 11.00
CA VAL A 113 11.21 8.96 10.79
C VAL A 113 9.93 9.23 11.58
N GLY A 114 10.06 9.62 12.86
CA GLY A 114 8.92 9.94 13.72
C GLY A 114 8.01 11.04 13.15
N ALA A 115 8.57 12.07 12.50
CA ALA A 115 7.77 13.12 11.89
C ALA A 115 6.95 12.61 10.69
N HIS A 116 7.53 11.73 9.86
CA HIS A 116 6.80 11.11 8.75
C HIS A 116 5.72 10.15 9.25
N VAL A 117 6.05 9.32 10.25
CA VAL A 117 5.12 8.37 10.88
C VAL A 117 3.93 9.10 11.50
N VAL A 118 4.17 10.10 12.36
CA VAL A 118 3.10 10.91 12.97
C VAL A 118 2.23 11.58 11.90
N THR A 119 2.85 12.09 10.82
CA THR A 119 2.09 12.67 9.70
C THR A 119 1.20 11.63 9.03
N GLY A 120 1.74 10.43 8.76
CA GLY A 120 0.98 9.34 8.18
C GLY A 120 -0.22 8.95 9.04
N ILE A 121 -0.01 8.79 10.35
CA ILE A 121 -1.09 8.47 11.30
C ILE A 121 -2.18 9.55 11.30
N LEU A 122 -1.81 10.83 11.36
CA LEU A 122 -2.77 11.93 11.32
C LEU A 122 -3.54 11.98 9.99
N LEU A 123 -2.86 11.81 8.86
CA LEU A 123 -3.50 11.77 7.54
C LEU A 123 -4.38 10.53 7.36
N ALA A 124 -3.99 9.38 7.93
CA ALA A 124 -4.79 8.17 7.94
C ALA A 124 -6.08 8.37 8.74
N ALA A 125 -6.02 9.01 9.91
CA ALA A 125 -7.21 9.34 10.70
C ALA A 125 -8.18 10.26 9.92
N VAL A 126 -7.65 11.27 9.23
CA VAL A 126 -8.43 12.15 8.34
C VAL A 126 -9.02 11.36 7.16
N ALA A 127 -8.23 10.49 6.52
CA ALA A 127 -8.68 9.66 5.41
C ALA A 127 -9.83 8.74 5.83
N VAL A 128 -9.73 8.10 6.99
CA VAL A 128 -10.80 7.26 7.58
C VAL A 128 -12.04 8.10 7.85
N LEU A 129 -11.89 9.31 8.40
CA LEU A 129 -13.02 10.22 8.61
C LEU A 129 -13.72 10.56 7.28
N VAL A 130 -12.96 11.00 6.28
CA VAL A 130 -13.49 11.30 4.94
C VAL A 130 -14.20 10.09 4.36
N PHE A 131 -13.59 8.91 4.44
CA PHE A 131 -14.20 7.68 3.95
C PHE A 131 -15.53 7.38 4.64
N THR A 132 -15.58 7.44 5.97
CA THR A 132 -16.83 7.17 6.74
C THR A 132 -17.93 8.19 6.48
N VAL A 133 -17.58 9.45 6.21
CA VAL A 133 -18.56 10.51 5.87
C VAL A 133 -19.10 10.32 4.45
N VAL A 134 -18.25 9.94 3.50
CA VAL A 134 -18.62 9.80 2.08
C VAL A 134 -19.33 8.48 1.80
N ARG A 135 -18.93 7.38 2.46
CA ARG A 135 -19.52 6.05 2.26
C ARG A 135 -20.73 5.86 3.15
N SER A 136 -21.91 5.79 2.53
CA SER A 136 -23.14 5.44 3.20
C SER A 136 -23.09 4.02 3.79
N GLY A 137 -23.73 3.82 4.95
CA GLY A 137 -23.82 2.51 5.60
C GLY A 137 -22.52 2.02 6.27
N THR A 138 -21.52 2.90 6.45
CA THR A 138 -20.35 2.59 7.27
C THR A 138 -20.69 2.59 8.76
N ALA A 139 -19.93 1.82 9.54
CA ALA A 139 -20.00 1.93 10.98
C ALA A 139 -19.52 3.32 11.44
N GLY A 140 -19.96 3.77 12.62
CA GLY A 140 -19.48 5.03 13.19
C GLY A 140 -17.95 5.05 13.32
N TRP A 141 -17.35 6.22 13.10
CA TRP A 141 -15.90 6.40 13.06
C TRP A 141 -15.12 5.76 14.24
N PRO A 142 -15.58 5.84 15.52
CA PRO A 142 -14.88 5.18 16.63
C PRO A 142 -14.82 3.65 16.50
N VAL A 143 -15.86 3.03 15.94
CA VAL A 143 -15.91 1.57 15.72
C VAL A 143 -14.93 1.17 14.64
N VAL A 144 -14.88 1.93 13.54
CA VAL A 144 -13.92 1.73 12.45
C VAL A 144 -12.49 1.85 12.98
N VAL A 145 -12.17 2.92 13.72
CA VAL A 145 -10.84 3.11 14.31
C VAL A 145 -10.48 1.98 15.28
N GLY A 146 -11.43 1.55 16.11
CA GLY A 146 -11.23 0.41 17.02
C GLY A 146 -10.87 -0.89 16.29
N ARG A 147 -11.47 -1.12 15.10
CA ARG A 147 -11.09 -2.24 14.23
C ARG A 147 -9.70 -2.05 13.64
N LEU A 148 -9.36 -0.85 13.16
CA LEU A 148 -8.04 -0.55 12.57
C LEU A 148 -6.88 -0.82 13.54
N VAL A 149 -7.04 -0.48 14.82
CA VAL A 149 -5.97 -0.65 15.81
C VAL A 149 -5.99 -2.02 16.50
N HIS A 150 -6.89 -2.91 16.09
CA HIS A 150 -7.04 -4.22 16.73
C HIS A 150 -5.78 -5.08 16.47
N PRO A 151 -5.17 -5.71 17.51
CA PRO A 151 -3.92 -6.49 17.35
C PRO A 151 -3.99 -7.65 16.36
N LYS A 152 -5.20 -8.12 16.04
CA LYS A 152 -5.45 -9.18 15.04
C LYS A 152 -5.12 -8.77 13.61
N ASN A 153 -4.87 -7.48 13.34
CA ASN A 153 -4.60 -6.95 12.02
C ASN A 153 -3.11 -6.58 11.83
N VAL A 154 -2.24 -6.98 12.77
CA VAL A 154 -0.80 -6.68 12.70
C VAL A 154 -0.14 -7.30 11.47
N ASP A 155 -0.60 -8.47 11.05
CA ASP A 155 -0.22 -9.15 9.81
C ASP A 155 -0.54 -8.33 8.58
N ILE A 156 -1.73 -7.71 8.54
CA ILE A 156 -2.13 -6.81 7.45
C ILE A 156 -1.24 -5.57 7.43
N LEU A 157 -0.94 -4.97 8.59
CA LEU A 157 0.00 -3.84 8.66
C LEU A 157 1.40 -4.21 8.14
N VAL A 158 1.91 -5.39 8.51
CA VAL A 158 3.20 -5.89 8.04
C VAL A 158 3.17 -6.15 6.54
N GLN A 159 2.11 -6.77 6.01
CA GLN A 159 1.92 -7.00 4.58
C GLN A 159 1.96 -5.67 3.82
N VAL A 160 1.12 -4.70 4.21
CA VAL A 160 1.03 -3.39 3.55
C VAL A 160 2.36 -2.65 3.58
N PHE A 161 3.07 -2.68 4.71
CA PHE A 161 4.40 -2.08 4.82
C PHE A 161 5.39 -2.71 3.81
N LEU A 162 5.42 -4.04 3.72
CA LEU A 162 6.33 -4.76 2.84
C LEU A 162 5.98 -4.59 1.36
N GLU A 163 4.69 -4.45 1.06
CA GLU A 163 4.17 -4.12 -0.26
C GLU A 163 4.61 -2.72 -0.70
N ASP A 164 4.34 -1.69 0.11
CA ASP A 164 4.77 -0.31 -0.13
C ASP A 164 6.29 -0.20 -0.31
N PHE A 165 7.03 -0.92 0.52
CA PHE A 165 8.48 -1.01 0.42
C PHE A 165 8.93 -1.61 -0.90
N SER A 166 8.31 -2.70 -1.33
CA SER A 166 8.63 -3.38 -2.59
C SER A 166 8.31 -2.50 -3.80
N ILE A 167 7.16 -1.83 -3.77
CA ILE A 167 6.75 -0.84 -4.78
C ILE A 167 7.76 0.30 -4.84
N ALA A 168 8.19 0.84 -3.69
CA ALA A 168 9.18 1.91 -3.64
C ALA A 168 10.55 1.47 -4.19
N VAL A 169 10.99 0.24 -3.89
CA VAL A 169 12.20 -0.35 -4.49
C VAL A 169 12.07 -0.33 -6.01
N ILE A 170 11.02 -0.92 -6.57
CA ILE A 170 10.80 -0.98 -8.02
C ILE A 170 10.75 0.43 -8.62
N LEU A 171 9.97 1.33 -8.03
CA LEU A 171 9.78 2.69 -8.52
C LEU A 171 11.07 3.49 -8.57
N VAL A 172 11.94 3.38 -7.57
CA VAL A 172 13.26 4.01 -7.59
C VAL A 172 14.14 3.45 -8.72
N ARG A 173 14.15 2.13 -8.95
CA ARG A 173 14.99 1.53 -10.01
C ARG A 173 14.45 1.85 -11.41
N VAL A 174 13.13 1.80 -11.62
CA VAL A 174 12.48 2.22 -12.87
C VAL A 174 12.76 3.70 -13.12
N GLY A 175 12.61 4.55 -12.10
CA GLY A 175 12.92 5.98 -12.18
C GLY A 175 14.36 6.26 -12.59
N ALA A 176 15.31 5.56 -11.99
CA ALA A 176 16.73 5.68 -12.31
C ALA A 176 17.08 5.17 -13.73
N ALA A 177 16.43 4.10 -14.20
CA ALA A 177 16.64 3.54 -15.54
C ALA A 177 16.07 4.44 -16.63
N LEU A 178 14.85 4.96 -16.45
CA LEU A 178 14.15 5.74 -17.46
C LEU A 178 14.52 7.23 -17.45
N ARG A 179 15.03 7.75 -16.31
CA ARG A 179 15.26 9.19 -16.08
C ARG A 179 14.00 10.03 -16.31
N ARG A 180 12.82 9.42 -16.19
CA ARG A 180 11.50 10.03 -16.41
C ARG A 180 10.59 9.64 -15.23
N PRO A 181 10.55 10.43 -14.14
CA PRO A 181 9.87 10.04 -12.90
C PRO A 181 8.38 9.79 -13.12
N MET A 182 7.71 10.63 -13.90
CA MET A 182 6.29 10.44 -14.23
C MET A 182 6.03 9.11 -14.94
N LEU A 183 6.83 8.77 -15.97
CA LEU A 183 6.68 7.50 -16.67
C LEU A 183 6.97 6.30 -15.74
N ALA A 184 7.94 6.43 -14.83
CA ALA A 184 8.21 5.41 -13.83
C ALA A 184 7.01 5.18 -12.89
N ALA A 185 6.36 6.25 -12.42
CA ALA A 185 5.16 6.13 -11.59
C ALA A 185 4.00 5.46 -12.34
N LEU A 186 3.78 5.85 -13.60
CA LEU A 186 2.75 5.23 -14.44
C LEU A 186 3.04 3.75 -14.70
N LEU A 187 4.27 3.38 -15.03
CA LEU A 187 4.62 1.98 -15.28
C LEU A 187 4.47 1.12 -14.02
N VAL A 188 4.92 1.61 -12.85
CA VAL A 188 4.78 0.87 -11.60
C VAL A 188 3.32 0.78 -11.17
N ALA A 189 2.52 1.83 -11.36
CA ALA A 189 1.07 1.77 -11.13
C ALA A 189 0.39 0.74 -12.05
N ALA A 190 0.82 0.65 -13.31
CA ALA A 190 0.30 -0.35 -14.25
C ALA A 190 0.69 -1.78 -13.82
N LEU A 191 1.92 -2.00 -13.37
CA LEU A 191 2.36 -3.29 -12.83
C LEU A 191 1.58 -3.67 -11.56
N PHE A 192 1.33 -2.69 -10.69
CA PHE A 192 0.54 -2.89 -9.48
C PHE A 192 -0.90 -3.29 -9.79
N ALA A 193 -1.57 -2.53 -10.68
CA ALA A 193 -2.89 -2.88 -11.17
C ALA A 193 -2.88 -4.28 -11.80
N ALA A 194 -1.90 -4.59 -12.65
CA ALA A 194 -1.76 -5.90 -13.29
C ALA A 194 -1.65 -7.07 -12.28
N GLY A 195 -1.14 -6.84 -11.07
CA GLY A 195 -1.14 -7.82 -9.98
C GLY A 195 -2.54 -8.33 -9.60
N HIS A 196 -3.59 -7.58 -9.91
CA HIS A 196 -4.99 -7.94 -9.65
C HIS A 196 -5.62 -8.79 -10.77
N ILE A 197 -4.97 -8.88 -11.95
CA ILE A 197 -5.49 -9.62 -13.11
C ILE A 197 -5.78 -11.10 -12.79
N PRO A 198 -4.90 -11.86 -12.12
CA PRO A 198 -5.18 -13.27 -11.80
C PRO A 198 -6.48 -13.45 -11.00
N ALA A 199 -6.72 -12.59 -10.01
CA ALA A 199 -7.96 -12.63 -9.23
C ALA A 199 -9.18 -12.31 -10.08
N MET A 200 -9.10 -11.29 -10.96
CA MET A 200 -10.16 -10.97 -11.92
C MET A 200 -10.45 -12.13 -12.88
N LEU A 201 -9.40 -12.77 -13.43
CA LEU A 201 -9.56 -13.90 -14.34
C LEU A 201 -10.21 -15.11 -13.65
N SER A 202 -9.89 -15.34 -12.37
CA SER A 202 -10.51 -16.41 -11.59
C SER A 202 -12.00 -16.17 -11.28
N GLY A 203 -12.42 -14.91 -11.20
CA GLY A 203 -13.81 -14.51 -10.96
C GLY A 203 -14.67 -14.39 -12.23
N GLY A 204 -14.05 -14.39 -13.40
CA GLY A 204 -14.68 -14.21 -14.71
C GLY A 204 -14.63 -12.76 -15.17
N ALA A 205 -13.70 -12.45 -16.09
CA ALA A 205 -13.41 -11.10 -16.57
C ALA A 205 -14.67 -10.37 -17.09
N THR A 206 -15.10 -9.32 -16.39
CA THR A 206 -16.20 -8.44 -16.82
C THR A 206 -15.72 -7.02 -17.15
N ALA A 207 -16.52 -6.27 -17.93
CA ALA A 207 -16.28 -4.85 -18.16
C ALA A 207 -16.22 -4.03 -16.86
N GLY A 208 -16.96 -4.45 -15.82
CA GLY A 208 -16.92 -3.85 -14.50
C GLY A 208 -15.57 -4.05 -13.79
N GLU A 209 -14.96 -5.22 -13.94
CA GLU A 209 -13.64 -5.49 -13.38
C GLU A 209 -12.54 -4.73 -14.15
N LEU A 210 -12.65 -4.62 -15.49
CA LEU A 210 -11.74 -3.77 -16.25
C LEU A 210 -11.81 -2.30 -15.80
N ALA A 211 -13.03 -1.79 -15.55
CA ALA A 211 -13.19 -0.45 -14.99
C ALA A 211 -12.53 -0.31 -13.61
N ARG A 212 -12.64 -1.32 -12.74
CA ARG A 212 -11.93 -1.33 -11.44
C ARG A 212 -10.42 -1.29 -11.62
N LEU A 213 -9.88 -2.10 -12.53
CA LEU A 213 -8.44 -2.12 -12.82
C LEU A 213 -7.92 -0.76 -13.29
N LEU A 214 -8.69 -0.06 -14.13
CA LEU A 214 -8.37 1.30 -14.57
C LEU A 214 -8.42 2.32 -13.42
N LEU A 215 -9.36 2.16 -12.50
CA LEU A 215 -9.43 2.97 -11.29
C LEU A 215 -8.21 2.71 -10.39
N ASP A 216 -7.90 1.44 -10.11
CA ASP A 216 -6.75 1.06 -9.28
C ASP A 216 -5.43 1.59 -9.87
N PHE A 217 -5.28 1.53 -11.21
CA PHE A 217 -4.18 2.17 -11.93
C PHE A 217 -4.13 3.69 -11.69
N GLY A 218 -5.24 4.40 -11.89
CA GLY A 218 -5.29 5.85 -11.74
C GLY A 218 -5.00 6.30 -10.30
N LEU A 219 -5.54 5.58 -9.32
CA LEU A 219 -5.29 5.81 -7.90
C LEU A 219 -3.82 5.54 -7.54
N GLY A 220 -3.29 4.39 -7.97
CA GLY A 220 -1.88 4.03 -7.80
C GLY A 220 -0.96 5.08 -8.41
N ALA A 221 -1.21 5.52 -9.64
CA ALA A 221 -0.40 6.56 -10.29
C ALA A 221 -0.40 7.86 -9.49
N PHE A 222 -1.56 8.30 -9.00
CA PHE A 222 -1.70 9.51 -8.18
C PHE A 222 -0.93 9.41 -6.86
N VAL A 223 -1.03 8.27 -6.16
CA VAL A 223 -0.28 7.99 -4.93
C VAL A 223 1.23 7.97 -5.22
N LEU A 224 1.68 7.24 -6.22
CA LEU A 224 3.11 7.10 -6.55
C LEU A 224 3.75 8.41 -6.99
N LEU A 225 3.02 9.27 -7.72
CA LEU A 225 3.48 10.64 -8.02
C LEU A 225 3.63 11.47 -6.74
N THR A 226 2.72 11.32 -5.78
CA THR A 226 2.80 12.01 -4.49
C THR A 226 3.97 11.49 -3.65
N VAL A 227 4.20 10.18 -3.63
CA VAL A 227 5.37 9.56 -2.99
C VAL A 227 6.65 10.04 -3.64
N GLN A 228 6.73 10.13 -4.98
CA GLN A 228 7.90 10.69 -5.66
C GLN A 228 8.21 12.12 -5.23
N ARG A 229 7.17 12.95 -5.06
CA ARG A 229 7.31 14.35 -4.65
C ARG A 229 7.71 14.51 -3.19
N THR A 230 7.23 13.62 -2.33
CA THR A 230 7.51 13.66 -0.89
C THR A 230 8.76 12.86 -0.52
N GLY A 231 9.13 11.84 -1.29
CA GLY A 231 10.37 11.07 -1.13
C GLY A 231 10.42 10.19 0.12
N SER A 232 9.27 9.77 0.63
CA SER A 232 9.16 8.93 1.83
C SER A 232 7.93 8.04 1.72
N ILE A 233 8.03 6.76 2.10
CA ILE A 233 6.86 5.87 2.25
C ILE A 233 6.38 5.75 3.70
N TRP A 234 7.13 6.26 4.68
CA TRP A 234 6.77 6.17 6.10
C TRP A 234 5.41 6.75 6.45
N TRP A 235 4.96 7.77 5.72
CA TRP A 235 3.64 8.37 5.91
C TRP A 235 2.56 7.64 5.11
N LEU A 236 2.91 7.05 3.96
CA LEU A 236 1.98 6.35 3.08
C LEU A 236 1.47 5.08 3.73
N VAL A 237 2.34 4.29 4.36
CA VAL A 237 2.02 2.99 4.96
C VAL A 237 0.78 3.06 5.86
N TRP A 238 0.66 4.12 6.66
CA TRP A 238 -0.48 4.29 7.57
C TRP A 238 -1.79 4.58 6.83
N ILE A 239 -1.73 5.37 5.76
CA ILE A 239 -2.89 5.68 4.92
C ILE A 239 -3.28 4.43 4.13
N HIS A 240 -2.32 3.76 3.51
CA HIS A 240 -2.55 2.54 2.74
C HIS A 240 -3.17 1.46 3.63
N TYR A 241 -2.58 1.20 4.80
CA TYR A 241 -3.10 0.24 5.77
C TYR A 241 -4.53 0.58 6.19
N ALA A 242 -4.80 1.85 6.52
CA ALA A 242 -6.13 2.26 6.92
C ALA A 242 -7.16 2.06 5.79
N MET A 243 -6.81 2.41 4.55
CA MET A 243 -7.69 2.29 3.39
C MET A 243 -7.93 0.84 2.96
N ASP A 244 -6.94 -0.04 3.05
CA ASP A 244 -7.11 -1.47 2.81
C ASP A 244 -8.05 -2.09 3.83
N MET A 245 -7.89 -1.71 5.11
CA MET A 245 -8.79 -2.18 6.16
C MET A 245 -10.24 -1.70 5.95
N MET A 246 -10.47 -0.56 5.29
CA MET A 246 -11.82 -0.11 4.92
C MET A 246 -12.52 -1.02 3.90
N GLN A 247 -11.78 -1.87 3.18
CA GLN A 247 -12.36 -2.89 2.29
C GLN A 247 -13.06 -4.01 3.07
N PHE A 248 -12.56 -4.31 4.28
CA PHE A 248 -13.16 -5.33 5.17
C PHE A 248 -14.32 -4.79 6.01
N ASP A 249 -14.53 -3.47 6.05
CA ASP A 249 -15.68 -2.87 6.69
C ASP A 249 -16.93 -3.14 5.84
N ARG A 250 -17.58 -4.27 6.13
CA ARG A 250 -18.87 -4.62 5.53
C ARG A 250 -19.90 -3.57 5.95
N ILE A 251 -20.77 -3.21 5.01
CA ILE A 251 -21.99 -2.44 5.31
C ILE A 251 -22.73 -3.21 6.39
N VAL A 252 -22.74 -2.65 7.60
CA VAL A 252 -23.64 -3.13 8.65
C VAL A 252 -25.00 -2.64 8.19
N GLY A 253 -25.74 -3.49 7.47
CA GLY A 253 -27.15 -3.23 7.23
C GLY A 253 -27.81 -2.92 8.57
N PRO A 254 -28.87 -2.08 8.62
CA PRO A 254 -29.59 -1.81 9.86
C PRO A 254 -29.84 -3.16 10.51
N ALA A 255 -29.29 -3.34 11.73
CA ALA A 255 -29.36 -4.59 12.45
C ALA A 255 -30.81 -5.07 12.30
N ALA A 256 -31.00 -6.24 11.65
CA ALA A 256 -32.32 -6.82 11.51
C ALA A 256 -32.85 -6.88 12.94
N THR A 257 -33.75 -5.95 13.27
CA THR A 257 -34.37 -5.86 14.58
C THR A 257 -34.98 -7.22 14.75
N SER A 258 -34.38 -8.03 15.62
CA SER A 258 -34.92 -9.33 15.98
C SER A 258 -36.33 -9.04 16.45
N SER A 259 -37.32 -9.35 15.61
CA SER A 259 -38.71 -9.42 16.00
C SER A 259 -38.76 -10.45 17.13
N ALA A 260 -38.74 -9.95 18.36
CA ALA A 260 -39.06 -10.73 19.53
C ALA A 260 -40.49 -11.23 19.33
N GLY A 261 -40.60 -12.53 19.07
CA GLY A 261 -41.80 -13.30 19.36
C GLY A 261 -41.77 -13.77 20.80
#